data_AF-R5BEE6-F1
#
_entry.id   AF-R5BEE6-F1
#
_cell.length_a   1.000
_cell.length_b   1.000
_cell.length_c   1.000
_cell.angle_alpha   90.00
_cell.angle_beta   90.00
_cell.angle_gamma   90.00
#
_symmetry.space_group_name_H-M   'P 1'
#
loop_
_entity.id
_entity.type
_entity.pdbx_description
1 polymer ?
#
loop_
_entity_poly.entity_id
_entity_poly.type
_entity_poly.pdbx_seq_one_letter_code
_entity_poly.pdbx_strand_id
1 'polypeptide(L)'
;MSNVMKFKALIKKVAKEKQITAQSILQNFMLERFLERMSLSSYKDKFILKGGFLIASIAGLSARSTMDMDATIKGYPVTQKSIESMISEIIDIQLNDEVAFVLSSIKEIRETDDYAGYRAALKGEYANSKLAVDLKIDITTGDSISPKEIKYSYPLLFENRSISILAYSFVTVLAEKIETILSRGDQSTRPRDYYDVFLLLKLFEERIDFSVLFEAIHKTATRRNSVFIFSDYPNILDSVKHSKEMQKRWEIYQYEYSYAQHIIFDDICDLIKTIMDKEKVL
;
A
#
# COMPACT_ATOMS: atom_id res chain seq x y z
N MET A 1 -6.49 3.20 36.61
CA MET A 1 -6.81 3.62 35.22
C MET A 1 -6.78 2.37 34.35
N SER A 2 -7.90 2.01 33.70
CA SER A 2 -7.99 0.78 32.89
C SER A 2 -7.02 0.78 31.71
N ASN A 3 -6.61 -0.40 31.22
CA ASN A 3 -5.74 -0.56 30.05
C ASN A 3 -6.31 0.18 28.82
N VAL A 4 -7.64 0.10 28.62
CA VAL A 4 -8.36 0.85 27.57
C VAL A 4 -8.16 2.37 27.68
N MET A 5 -8.21 2.95 28.88
CA MET A 5 -8.00 4.39 29.06
C MET A 5 -6.54 4.79 28.77
N LYS A 6 -5.57 3.99 29.21
CA LYS A 6 -4.15 4.20 28.91
C LYS A 6 -3.90 4.14 27.41
N PHE A 7 -4.45 3.14 26.73
CA PHE A 7 -4.29 2.96 25.30
C PHE A 7 -4.93 4.09 24.50
N LYS A 8 -6.14 4.54 24.88
CA LYS A 8 -6.78 5.73 24.28
C LYS A 8 -5.94 6.99 24.45
N ALA A 9 -5.32 7.20 25.62
CA ALA A 9 -4.45 8.34 25.84
C ALA A 9 -3.19 8.28 24.96
N LEU A 10 -2.59 7.09 24.82
CA LEU A 10 -1.44 6.85 23.95
C LEU A 10 -1.78 7.13 22.47
N ILE A 11 -2.91 6.61 21.99
CA ILE A 11 -3.40 6.88 20.63
C ILE A 11 -3.55 8.39 20.39
N LYS A 12 -4.19 9.12 21.32
CA LYS A 12 -4.38 10.57 21.20
C LYS A 12 -3.05 11.32 21.18
N LYS A 13 -2.09 10.89 21.99
CA LYS A 13 -0.74 11.47 22.03
C LYS A 13 -0.06 11.30 20.67
N VAL A 14 0.01 10.08 20.15
CA VAL A 14 0.68 9.79 18.87
C VAL A 14 -0.05 10.43 17.69
N ALA A 15 -1.38 10.48 17.72
CA ALA A 15 -2.20 11.19 16.73
C ALA A 15 -1.82 12.67 16.64
N LYS A 16 -1.67 13.33 17.79
CA LYS A 16 -1.24 14.74 17.86
C LYS A 16 0.18 14.92 17.34
N GLU A 17 1.12 14.06 17.76
CA GLU A 17 2.52 14.12 17.33
C GLU A 17 2.67 13.93 15.81
N LYS A 18 1.91 13.01 15.23
CA LYS A 18 1.95 12.70 13.79
C LYS A 18 0.99 13.54 12.95
N GLN A 19 0.20 14.42 13.57
CA GLN A 19 -0.81 15.27 12.93
C GLN A 19 -1.82 14.48 12.07
N ILE A 20 -2.24 13.30 12.55
CA ILE A 20 -3.24 12.46 11.91
C ILE A 20 -4.35 12.10 12.92
N THR A 21 -5.46 11.54 12.44
CA THR A 21 -6.59 11.25 13.32
C THR A 21 -6.28 10.10 14.28
N ALA A 22 -6.88 10.15 15.48
CA ALA A 22 -6.83 9.03 16.43
C ALA A 22 -7.40 7.73 15.83
N GLN A 23 -8.39 7.84 14.96
CA GLN A 23 -8.96 6.71 14.22
C GLN A 23 -7.93 6.08 13.29
N SER A 24 -7.16 6.88 12.54
CA SER A 24 -6.09 6.39 11.66
C SER A 24 -4.99 5.69 12.45
N ILE A 25 -4.60 6.21 13.62
CA ILE A 25 -3.64 5.56 14.52
C ILE A 25 -4.16 4.20 15.00
N LEU A 26 -5.40 4.15 15.48
CA LEU A 26 -6.01 2.90 15.94
C LEU A 26 -6.11 1.86 14.82
N GLN A 27 -6.53 2.28 13.63
CA GLN A 27 -6.65 1.41 12.46
C GLN A 27 -5.29 0.86 12.02
N ASN A 28 -4.25 1.70 11.94
CA ASN A 28 -2.90 1.24 11.60
C ASN A 28 -2.33 0.29 12.66
N PHE A 29 -2.57 0.56 13.94
CA PHE A 29 -2.22 -0.36 15.01
C PHE A 29 -2.91 -1.73 14.84
N MET A 30 -4.21 -1.74 14.52
CA MET A 30 -4.94 -3.00 14.36
C MET A 30 -4.49 -3.78 13.11
N LEU A 31 -4.20 -3.09 12.00
CA LEU A 31 -3.58 -3.72 10.82
C LEU A 31 -2.20 -4.28 11.14
N GLU A 32 -1.39 -3.57 11.93
CA GLU A 32 -0.10 -4.03 12.41
C GLU A 32 -0.23 -5.28 13.28
N ARG A 33 -1.24 -5.36 14.15
CA ARG A 33 -1.51 -6.56 14.97
C ARG A 33 -1.96 -7.76 14.15
N PHE A 34 -2.70 -7.54 13.05
CA PHE A 34 -2.96 -8.58 12.07
C PHE A 34 -1.66 -9.03 11.39
N LEU A 35 -0.81 -8.07 10.99
CA LEU A 35 0.44 -8.34 10.29
C LEU A 35 1.45 -9.12 11.14
N GLU A 36 1.50 -8.85 12.45
CA GLU A 36 2.30 -9.62 13.39
C GLU A 36 1.82 -11.07 13.47
N ARG A 37 0.51 -11.30 13.62
CA ARG A 37 -0.06 -12.66 13.57
C ARG A 37 0.28 -13.36 12.24
N MET A 38 0.14 -12.65 11.12
CA MET A 38 0.54 -13.16 9.79
C MET A 38 2.01 -13.59 9.77
N SER A 39 2.92 -12.78 10.36
CA SER A 39 4.36 -13.08 10.40
C SER A 39 4.70 -14.34 11.21
N LEU A 40 3.86 -14.72 12.17
CA LEU A 40 4.00 -15.94 12.98
C LEU A 40 3.27 -17.15 12.37
N SER A 41 2.42 -16.94 11.37
CA SER A 41 1.59 -17.97 10.76
C SER A 41 2.37 -18.88 9.80
N SER A 42 1.72 -19.99 9.40
CA SER A 42 2.20 -20.88 8.32
C SER A 42 2.19 -20.22 6.92
N TYR A 43 1.66 -18.99 6.82
CA TYR A 43 1.54 -18.22 5.59
C TYR A 43 2.59 -17.12 5.43
N LYS A 44 3.48 -16.91 6.42
CA LYS A 44 4.49 -15.85 6.40
C LYS A 44 5.37 -15.81 5.15
N ASP A 45 5.64 -16.97 4.55
CA ASP A 45 6.45 -17.11 3.34
C ASP A 45 5.62 -17.08 2.04
N LYS A 46 4.31 -16.85 2.14
CA LYS A 46 3.34 -16.81 1.02
C LYS A 46 2.67 -15.45 0.87
N PHE A 47 2.47 -14.75 1.99
CA PHE A 47 1.81 -13.45 2.07
C PHE A 47 2.83 -12.32 1.88
N ILE A 48 2.69 -11.55 0.81
CA ILE A 48 3.62 -10.47 0.45
C ILE A 48 2.90 -9.14 0.57
N LEU A 49 3.33 -8.32 1.52
CA LEU A 49 2.78 -6.99 1.74
C LEU A 49 3.13 -6.05 0.58
N LYS A 50 2.15 -5.24 0.15
CA LYS A 50 2.35 -4.21 -0.88
C LYS A 50 1.50 -2.96 -0.61
N GLY A 51 1.47 -2.05 -1.58
CA GLY A 51 0.54 -0.92 -1.60
C GLY A 51 0.80 0.12 -0.53
N GLY A 52 -0.25 0.86 -0.16
CA GLY A 52 -0.15 2.05 0.67
C GLY A 52 0.32 1.78 2.10
N PHE A 53 0.01 0.61 2.65
CA PHE A 53 0.43 0.23 4.01
C PHE A 53 1.94 0.02 4.11
N LEU A 54 2.53 -0.60 3.09
CA LEU A 54 3.98 -0.72 2.99
C LEU A 54 4.65 0.66 2.87
N ILE A 55 4.16 1.53 1.98
CA ILE A 55 4.70 2.88 1.78
C ILE A 55 4.62 3.70 3.07
N ALA A 56 3.49 3.63 3.77
CA ALA A 56 3.28 4.29 5.06
C ALA A 56 4.29 3.84 6.13
N SER A 57 4.65 2.55 6.15
CA SER A 57 5.67 2.04 7.08
C SER A 57 7.08 2.53 6.75
N ILE A 58 7.38 2.75 5.46
CA ILE A 58 8.69 3.22 4.98
C ILE A 58 8.85 4.73 5.23
N ALA A 59 7.85 5.52 4.88
CA ALA A 59 7.90 6.98 4.95
C ALA A 59 7.46 7.55 6.31
N GLY A 60 6.74 6.75 7.10
CA GLY A 60 6.09 7.17 8.33
C GLY A 60 4.67 7.70 8.10
N LEU A 61 3.78 7.43 9.08
CA LEU A 61 2.35 7.76 9.00
C LEU A 61 2.03 9.26 8.83
N SER A 62 2.93 10.15 9.21
CA SER A 62 2.78 11.61 9.01
C SER A 62 3.01 12.02 7.56
N ALA A 63 3.80 11.25 6.81
CA ALA A 63 4.06 11.49 5.39
C ALA A 63 3.12 10.67 4.49
N ARG A 64 2.57 9.55 4.98
CA ARG A 64 1.60 8.76 4.23
C ARG A 64 0.70 7.97 5.17
N SER A 65 -0.54 8.43 5.35
CA SER A 65 -1.55 7.66 6.05
C SER A 65 -2.29 6.73 5.09
N THR A 66 -2.52 5.47 5.47
CA THR A 66 -3.43 4.56 4.78
C THR A 66 -4.32 3.86 5.78
N MET A 67 -5.42 3.30 5.29
CA MET A 67 -6.44 2.62 6.10
C MET A 67 -6.64 1.17 5.67
N ASP A 68 -6.17 0.79 4.49
CA ASP A 68 -6.31 -0.55 3.94
C ASP A 68 -4.93 -1.22 3.84
N MET A 69 -4.92 -2.55 3.94
CA MET A 69 -3.74 -3.39 3.69
C MET A 69 -3.91 -4.11 2.36
N ASP A 70 -2.90 -4.01 1.51
CA ASP A 70 -2.84 -4.74 0.25
C ASP A 70 -1.77 -5.83 0.34
N ALA A 71 -2.08 -7.03 -0.14
CA ALA A 71 -1.14 -8.12 -0.23
C ALA A 71 -1.34 -8.94 -1.51
N THR A 72 -0.28 -9.62 -1.90
CA THR A 72 -0.32 -10.64 -2.95
C THR A 72 0.15 -11.97 -2.40
N ILE A 73 -0.45 -13.05 -2.89
CA ILE A 73 -0.18 -14.42 -2.44
C ILE A 73 0.62 -15.15 -3.52
N LYS A 74 1.71 -15.78 -3.10
CA LYS A 74 2.49 -16.72 -3.92
C LYS A 74 2.40 -18.16 -3.38
N GLY A 75 2.43 -19.13 -4.30
CA GLY A 75 2.53 -20.55 -3.95
C GLY A 75 1.38 -21.08 -3.09
N TYR A 76 0.20 -20.46 -3.18
CA TYR A 76 -0.99 -20.86 -2.44
C TYR A 76 -2.26 -20.52 -3.23
N PRO A 77 -3.30 -21.38 -3.22
CA PRO A 77 -4.53 -21.12 -3.96
C PRO A 77 -5.22 -19.85 -3.48
N VAL A 78 -5.67 -19.00 -4.42
CA VAL A 78 -6.49 -17.83 -4.11
C VAL A 78 -7.91 -18.09 -4.56
N THR A 79 -8.69 -18.66 -3.64
CA THR A 79 -10.13 -18.91 -3.76
C THR A 79 -10.80 -18.37 -2.51
N GLN A 80 -12.11 -18.10 -2.56
CA GLN A 80 -12.84 -17.61 -1.38
C GLN A 80 -12.58 -18.49 -0.14
N LYS A 81 -12.70 -19.82 -0.29
CA LYS A 81 -12.51 -20.79 0.79
C LYS A 81 -11.07 -20.76 1.34
N SER A 82 -10.06 -20.75 0.47
CA SER A 82 -8.67 -20.76 0.92
C SER A 82 -8.27 -19.45 1.60
N ILE A 83 -8.78 -18.31 1.13
CA ILE A 83 -8.55 -17.01 1.78
C ILE A 83 -9.30 -16.92 3.11
N GLU A 84 -10.54 -17.40 3.19
CA GLU A 84 -11.29 -17.47 4.44
C GLU A 84 -10.57 -18.31 5.50
N SER A 85 -10.09 -19.50 5.14
CA SER A 85 -9.29 -20.35 6.03
C SER A 85 -7.99 -19.66 6.47
N MET A 86 -7.23 -19.07 5.52
CA MET A 86 -6.00 -18.34 5.83
C MET A 86 -6.24 -17.22 6.84
N ILE A 87 -7.26 -16.40 6.60
CA ILE A 87 -7.55 -15.25 7.46
C ILE A 87 -8.00 -15.70 8.84
N SER A 88 -8.84 -16.73 8.92
CA SER A 88 -9.32 -17.31 10.18
C SER A 88 -8.16 -17.87 11.02
N GLU A 89 -7.28 -18.66 10.39
CA GLU A 89 -6.09 -19.21 11.04
C GLU A 89 -5.12 -18.11 11.52
N ILE A 90 -4.96 -17.02 10.75
CA ILE A 90 -4.11 -15.89 11.15
C ILE A 90 -4.70 -15.18 12.38
N ILE A 91 -6.00 -14.85 12.36
CA ILE A 91 -6.59 -14.07 13.45
C ILE A 91 -6.70 -14.84 14.76
N ASP A 92 -6.74 -16.18 14.70
CA ASP A 92 -6.77 -17.06 15.88
C ASP A 92 -5.43 -17.14 16.62
N ILE A 93 -4.33 -16.67 16.01
CA ILE A 93 -3.01 -16.64 16.66
C ILE A 93 -3.04 -15.70 17.88
N GLN A 94 -2.71 -16.26 19.04
CA GLN A 94 -2.71 -15.54 20.32
C GLN A 94 -1.37 -14.81 20.54
N LEU A 95 -1.43 -13.48 20.59
CA LEU A 95 -0.28 -12.63 20.94
C LEU A 95 -0.29 -12.14 22.39
N ASN A 96 -1.39 -12.36 23.13
CA ASN A 96 -1.63 -11.76 24.45
C ASN A 96 -1.53 -10.22 24.44
N ASP A 97 -1.95 -9.58 23.34
CA ASP A 97 -1.90 -8.14 23.08
C ASP A 97 -3.24 -7.42 23.36
N GLU A 98 -4.19 -8.13 23.99
CA GLU A 98 -5.58 -7.70 24.21
C GLU A 98 -6.36 -7.41 22.90
N VAL A 99 -5.86 -7.79 21.73
CA VAL A 99 -6.55 -7.59 20.46
C VAL A 99 -7.27 -8.86 20.02
N ALA A 100 -8.53 -8.70 19.63
CA ALA A 100 -9.34 -9.73 18.99
C ALA A 100 -9.78 -9.26 17.61
N PHE A 101 -9.90 -10.20 16.67
CA PHE A 101 -10.49 -9.93 15.37
C PHE A 101 -11.68 -10.85 15.12
N VAL A 102 -12.62 -10.35 14.34
CA VAL A 102 -13.74 -11.14 13.81
C VAL A 102 -13.78 -10.97 12.30
N LEU A 103 -13.68 -12.08 11.57
CA LEU A 103 -13.90 -12.09 10.12
C LEU A 103 -15.39 -11.84 9.83
N SER A 104 -15.67 -10.72 9.17
CA SER A 104 -17.04 -10.26 8.90
C SER A 104 -17.52 -10.70 7.52
N SER A 105 -16.68 -10.62 6.49
CA SER A 105 -17.00 -11.12 5.15
C SER A 105 -15.75 -11.31 4.29
N ILE A 106 -15.84 -12.20 3.31
CA ILE A 106 -14.92 -12.28 2.18
C ILE A 106 -15.71 -11.91 0.93
N LYS A 107 -15.19 -10.98 0.12
CA LYS A 107 -15.80 -10.58 -1.15
C LYS A 107 -14.78 -10.67 -2.26
N GLU A 108 -15.19 -11.19 -3.41
CA GLU A 108 -14.35 -11.15 -4.59
C GLU A 108 -14.11 -9.70 -5.03
N ILE A 109 -12.89 -9.42 -5.47
CA ILE A 109 -12.48 -8.15 -6.06
C ILE A 109 -11.77 -8.47 -7.39
N ARG A 110 -11.92 -7.59 -8.38
CA ARG A 110 -11.37 -7.73 -9.74
C ARG A 110 -12.00 -8.86 -10.58
N GLU A 111 -13.34 -8.89 -10.63
CA GLU A 111 -14.11 -9.86 -11.45
C GLU A 111 -13.71 -9.89 -12.94
N THR A 112 -13.05 -8.84 -13.45
CA THR A 112 -12.66 -8.68 -14.86
C THR A 112 -11.19 -8.94 -15.17
N ASP A 113 -10.35 -9.23 -14.18
CA ASP A 113 -8.92 -9.52 -14.39
C ASP A 113 -8.69 -11.03 -14.55
N ASP A 114 -7.58 -11.43 -15.21
CA ASP A 114 -7.23 -12.85 -15.41
C ASP A 114 -7.04 -13.66 -14.11
N TYR A 115 -7.02 -13.01 -12.93
CA TYR A 115 -6.71 -13.62 -11.64
C TYR A 115 -7.62 -13.07 -10.54
N ALA A 116 -8.17 -13.99 -9.74
CA ALA A 116 -9.05 -13.67 -8.63
C ALA A 116 -8.33 -12.85 -7.54
N GLY A 117 -9.03 -11.89 -6.98
CA GLY A 117 -8.68 -11.24 -5.72
C GLY A 117 -9.83 -11.33 -4.73
N TYR A 118 -9.52 -11.22 -3.45
CA TYR A 118 -10.52 -11.19 -2.38
C TYR A 118 -10.23 -10.07 -1.39
N ARG A 119 -11.27 -9.36 -0.97
CA ARG A 119 -11.24 -8.45 0.16
C ARG A 119 -11.79 -9.15 1.39
N ALA A 120 -10.95 -9.29 2.41
CA ALA A 120 -11.38 -9.69 3.74
C ALA A 120 -11.75 -8.45 4.56
N ALA A 121 -12.99 -8.40 5.05
CA ALA A 121 -13.45 -7.41 5.99
C ALA A 121 -13.35 -7.98 7.41
N LEU A 122 -12.57 -7.34 8.27
CA LEU A 122 -12.40 -7.73 9.67
C LEU A 122 -12.93 -6.64 10.59
N LYS A 123 -13.42 -7.03 11.75
CA LYS A 123 -13.62 -6.12 12.88
C LYS A 123 -12.55 -6.40 13.92
N GLY A 124 -11.68 -5.42 14.17
CA GLY A 124 -10.66 -5.49 15.23
C GLY A 124 -11.14 -4.79 16.49
N GLU A 125 -10.98 -5.42 17.65
CA GLU A 125 -11.42 -4.91 18.95
C GLU A 125 -10.28 -4.99 19.98
N TYR A 126 -10.14 -3.93 20.80
CA TYR A 126 -9.14 -3.89 21.88
C TYR A 126 -9.78 -4.12 23.25
N ALA A 127 -9.22 -5.06 24.01
CA ALA A 127 -9.54 -5.43 25.39
C ALA A 127 -11.04 -5.68 25.62
N ASN A 128 -11.72 -6.37 24.69
CA ASN A 128 -13.16 -6.65 24.73
C ASN A 128 -13.99 -5.40 25.07
N SER A 129 -13.63 -4.27 24.46
CA SER A 129 -14.21 -2.97 24.73
C SER A 129 -14.86 -2.37 23.49
N LYS A 130 -15.63 -1.30 23.65
CA LYS A 130 -16.19 -0.54 22.50
C LYS A 130 -15.14 0.13 21.61
N LEU A 131 -13.84 -0.04 21.88
CA LEU A 131 -12.76 0.45 21.02
C LEU A 131 -12.53 -0.57 19.88
N ALA A 132 -13.29 -0.41 18.81
CA ALA A 132 -13.23 -1.29 17.64
C ALA A 132 -13.12 -0.50 16.33
N VAL A 133 -12.57 -1.15 15.30
CA VAL A 133 -12.41 -0.60 13.95
C VAL A 133 -12.70 -1.66 12.89
N ASP A 134 -13.26 -1.22 11.77
CA ASP A 134 -13.42 -2.06 10.59
C ASP A 134 -12.15 -1.97 9.73
N LEU A 135 -11.62 -3.12 9.35
CA LEU A 135 -10.39 -3.27 8.58
C LEU A 135 -10.69 -3.95 7.26
N LYS A 136 -9.92 -3.60 6.24
CA LYS A 136 -9.97 -4.23 4.93
C LYS A 136 -8.58 -4.71 4.54
N ILE A 137 -8.53 -5.96 4.11
CA ILE A 137 -7.32 -6.61 3.62
C ILE A 137 -7.61 -7.12 2.23
N ASP A 138 -6.99 -6.49 1.24
CA ASP A 138 -7.12 -6.87 -0.17
C ASP A 138 -6.02 -7.85 -0.52
N ILE A 139 -6.42 -9.03 -0.96
CA ILE A 139 -5.54 -10.16 -1.20
C ILE A 139 -5.68 -10.56 -2.66
N THR A 140 -4.56 -10.53 -3.38
CA THR A 140 -4.49 -10.76 -4.82
C THR A 140 -3.48 -11.86 -5.14
N THR A 141 -3.40 -12.27 -6.40
CA THR A 141 -2.37 -13.20 -6.87
C THR A 141 -2.01 -12.92 -8.32
N GLY A 142 -0.95 -13.55 -8.80
CA GLY A 142 -0.50 -13.43 -10.18
C GLY A 142 0.14 -12.07 -10.51
N ASP A 143 0.44 -11.24 -9.52
CA ASP A 143 1.19 -10.00 -9.76
C ASP A 143 2.62 -10.30 -10.25
N SER A 144 3.15 -9.42 -11.11
CA SER A 144 4.55 -9.49 -11.52
C SER A 144 5.44 -8.84 -10.46
N ILE A 145 6.19 -9.66 -9.71
CA ILE A 145 7.07 -9.20 -8.65
C ILE A 145 8.50 -9.15 -9.20
N SER A 146 8.90 -7.97 -9.67
CA SER A 146 10.25 -7.71 -10.17
C SER A 146 10.79 -6.41 -9.59
N PRO A 147 11.99 -6.40 -8.99
CA PRO A 147 12.75 -7.58 -8.55
C PRO A 147 11.99 -8.40 -7.50
N LYS A 148 12.52 -9.58 -7.14
CA LYS A 148 11.90 -10.51 -6.19
C LYS A 148 11.53 -9.83 -4.85
N GLU A 149 10.49 -10.33 -4.18
CA GLU A 149 10.09 -9.86 -2.86
C GLU A 149 11.23 -9.90 -1.84
N ILE A 150 11.21 -8.95 -0.92
CA ILE A 150 12.24 -8.78 0.11
C ILE A 150 11.72 -9.22 1.48
N LYS A 151 12.64 -9.59 2.37
CA LYS A 151 12.35 -9.64 3.81
C LYS A 151 12.42 -8.22 4.37
N TYR A 152 11.27 -7.67 4.71
CA TYR A 152 11.16 -6.34 5.27
C TYR A 152 11.03 -6.40 6.79
N SER A 153 11.83 -5.60 7.49
CA SER A 153 11.76 -5.40 8.93
C SER A 153 10.75 -4.30 9.24
N TYR A 154 9.48 -4.66 9.41
CA TYR A 154 8.38 -3.74 9.67
C TYR A 154 8.44 -3.22 11.12
N PRO A 155 8.62 -1.90 11.36
CA PRO A 155 8.66 -1.33 12.70
C PRO A 155 7.27 -1.23 13.32
N LEU A 156 7.13 -1.56 14.61
CA LEU A 156 5.85 -1.50 15.32
C LEU A 156 5.58 -0.10 15.90
N LEU A 157 4.32 0.32 15.92
CA LEU A 157 3.92 1.69 16.23
C LEU A 157 4.16 2.09 17.70
N PHE A 158 3.93 1.16 18.62
CA PHE A 158 3.99 1.41 20.07
C PHE A 158 5.10 0.62 20.78
N GLU A 159 5.91 -0.13 20.05
CA GLU A 159 6.94 -1.00 20.60
C GLU A 159 8.28 -0.72 19.93
N ASN A 160 9.36 -0.72 20.71
CA ASN A 160 10.71 -0.53 20.17
C ASN A 160 11.27 -1.85 19.60
N ARG A 161 10.56 -2.44 18.63
CA ARG A 161 10.96 -3.64 17.90
C ARG A 161 10.32 -3.67 16.51
N SER A 162 10.76 -4.63 15.69
CA SER A 162 10.20 -4.89 14.38
C SER A 162 9.82 -6.36 14.19
N ILE A 163 8.98 -6.62 13.18
CA ILE A 163 8.63 -7.97 12.72
C ILE A 163 9.19 -8.19 11.31
N SER A 164 9.55 -9.43 10.98
CA SER A 164 10.03 -9.79 9.64
C SER A 164 8.88 -10.32 8.79
N ILE A 165 8.62 -9.68 7.66
CA ILE A 165 7.57 -10.07 6.69
C ILE A 165 8.12 -10.11 5.27
N LEU A 166 7.42 -10.77 4.35
CA LEU A 166 7.67 -10.58 2.93
C LEU A 166 6.95 -9.32 2.45
N ALA A 167 7.63 -8.52 1.63
CA ALA A 167 7.09 -7.30 1.05
C ALA A 167 7.63 -7.05 -0.35
N TYR A 168 6.95 -6.19 -1.10
CA TYR A 168 7.49 -5.66 -2.35
C TYR A 168 8.77 -4.86 -2.10
N SER A 169 9.71 -4.94 -3.04
CA SER A 169 10.78 -3.96 -3.10
C SER A 169 10.20 -2.58 -3.44
N PHE A 170 10.86 -1.50 -3.03
CA PHE A 170 10.41 -0.16 -3.40
C PHE A 170 10.39 0.05 -4.93
N VAL A 171 11.27 -0.65 -5.66
CA VAL A 171 11.31 -0.66 -7.13
C VAL A 171 10.04 -1.29 -7.72
N THR A 172 9.59 -2.41 -7.16
CA THR A 172 8.34 -3.07 -7.60
C THR A 172 7.13 -2.19 -7.30
N VAL A 173 7.10 -1.51 -6.16
CA VAL A 173 6.03 -0.55 -5.84
C VAL A 173 6.04 0.61 -6.82
N LEU A 174 7.20 1.22 -7.08
CA LEU A 174 7.36 2.30 -8.06
C LEU A 174 6.89 1.86 -9.45
N ALA A 175 7.30 0.68 -9.91
CA ALA A 175 6.92 0.14 -11.21
C ALA A 175 5.40 -0.01 -11.34
N GLU A 176 4.72 -0.59 -10.35
CA GLU A 176 3.25 -0.70 -10.37
C GLU A 176 2.56 0.67 -10.40
N LYS A 177 3.09 1.67 -9.67
CA LYS A 177 2.50 3.01 -9.62
C LYS A 177 2.70 3.76 -10.92
N ILE A 178 3.91 3.75 -11.48
CA ILE A 178 4.22 4.39 -12.77
C ILE A 178 3.40 3.76 -13.89
N GLU A 179 3.34 2.43 -13.96
CA GLU A 179 2.51 1.73 -14.93
C GLU A 179 1.04 2.15 -14.78
N THR A 180 0.50 2.17 -13.55
CA THR A 180 -0.90 2.54 -13.29
C THR A 180 -1.20 3.98 -13.70
N ILE A 181 -0.27 4.91 -13.44
CA ILE A 181 -0.40 6.32 -13.83
C ILE A 181 -0.45 6.43 -15.35
N LEU A 182 0.48 5.78 -16.05
CA LEU A 182 0.57 5.86 -17.51
C LEU A 182 -0.59 5.13 -18.19
N SER A 183 -0.95 3.93 -17.75
CA SER A 183 -2.01 3.14 -18.39
C SER A 183 -3.41 3.73 -18.21
N ARG A 184 -3.65 4.46 -17.11
CA ARG A 184 -4.92 5.17 -16.87
C ARG A 184 -4.97 6.58 -17.47
N GLY A 185 -3.82 7.23 -17.63
CA GLY A 185 -3.72 8.61 -18.11
C GLY A 185 -4.65 9.58 -17.36
N ASP A 186 -5.32 10.44 -18.12
CA ASP A 186 -6.22 11.49 -17.62
C ASP A 186 -7.56 10.97 -17.05
N GLN A 187 -7.85 9.67 -17.21
CA GLN A 187 -9.00 9.00 -16.62
C GLN A 187 -8.75 8.54 -15.17
N SER A 188 -7.54 8.72 -14.65
CA SER A 188 -7.16 8.25 -13.32
C SER A 188 -7.91 8.97 -12.19
N THR A 189 -8.53 8.21 -11.29
CA THR A 189 -9.14 8.69 -10.03
C THR A 189 -8.20 8.58 -8.84
N ARG A 190 -6.89 8.40 -9.07
CA ARG A 190 -5.92 7.99 -8.04
C ARG A 190 -4.80 9.03 -7.86
N PRO A 191 -5.08 10.23 -7.32
CA PRO A 191 -4.04 11.23 -7.05
C PRO A 191 -2.95 10.70 -6.09
N ARG A 192 -3.31 9.75 -5.21
CA ARG A 192 -2.36 9.08 -4.32
C ARG A 192 -1.23 8.36 -5.06
N ASP A 193 -1.47 7.82 -6.26
CA ASP A 193 -0.43 7.12 -7.02
C ASP A 193 0.68 8.09 -7.42
N TYR A 194 0.33 9.33 -7.80
CA TYR A 194 1.27 10.40 -8.12
C TYR A 194 2.10 10.80 -6.89
N TYR A 195 1.44 10.99 -5.74
CA TYR A 195 2.13 11.29 -4.48
C TYR A 195 3.08 10.15 -4.06
N ASP A 196 2.62 8.90 -4.14
CA ASP A 196 3.39 7.71 -3.78
C ASP A 196 4.66 7.61 -4.65
N VAL A 197 4.58 7.90 -5.95
CA VAL A 197 5.75 7.98 -6.85
C VAL A 197 6.70 9.09 -6.43
N PHE A 198 6.20 10.33 -6.28
CA PHE A 198 7.03 11.46 -5.84
C PHE A 198 7.78 11.15 -4.54
N LEU A 199 7.06 10.64 -3.53
CA LEU A 199 7.59 10.34 -2.21
C LEU A 199 8.68 9.25 -2.28
N LEU A 200 8.42 8.14 -2.97
CA LEU A 200 9.38 7.05 -3.08
C LEU A 200 10.62 7.46 -3.86
N LEU A 201 10.46 8.25 -4.93
CA LEU A 201 11.62 8.76 -5.67
C LEU A 201 12.47 9.68 -4.80
N LYS A 202 11.87 10.57 -4.00
CA LYS A 202 12.62 11.41 -3.07
C LYS A 202 13.31 10.63 -1.94
N LEU A 203 12.69 9.56 -1.44
CA LEU A 203 13.27 8.73 -0.37
C LEU A 203 14.38 7.77 -0.85
N PHE A 204 14.37 7.42 -2.14
CA PHE A 204 15.24 6.39 -2.69
C PHE A 204 16.10 6.88 -3.85
N GLU A 205 16.12 8.18 -4.18
CA GLU A 205 16.77 8.75 -5.38
C GLU A 205 18.17 8.17 -5.65
N GLU A 206 19.05 8.16 -4.65
CA GLU A 206 20.43 7.69 -4.76
C GLU A 206 20.57 6.15 -4.88
N ARG A 207 19.49 5.41 -4.61
CA ARG A 207 19.45 3.93 -4.62
C ARG A 207 18.72 3.37 -5.83
N ILE A 208 18.20 4.21 -6.72
CA ILE A 208 17.47 3.75 -7.90
C ILE A 208 18.47 3.32 -8.97
N ASP A 209 18.50 2.01 -9.22
CA ASP A 209 19.00 1.47 -10.48
C ASP A 209 17.89 1.58 -11.53
N PHE A 210 18.07 2.50 -12.48
CA PHE A 210 17.08 2.73 -13.54
C PHE A 210 16.89 1.51 -14.43
N SER A 211 17.94 0.72 -14.71
CA SER A 211 17.81 -0.50 -15.51
C SER A 211 16.87 -1.50 -14.84
N VAL A 212 17.01 -1.68 -13.52
CA VAL A 212 16.16 -2.59 -12.74
C VAL A 212 14.72 -2.05 -12.64
N LEU A 213 14.56 -0.73 -12.49
CA LEU A 213 13.24 -0.09 -12.49
C LEU A 213 12.53 -0.27 -13.83
N PHE A 214 13.22 -0.10 -14.96
CA PHE A 214 12.64 -0.30 -16.28
C PHE A 214 12.23 -1.73 -16.53
N GLU A 215 13.08 -2.70 -16.19
CA GLU A 215 12.73 -4.11 -16.28
C GLU A 215 11.47 -4.42 -15.46
N ALA A 216 11.35 -3.83 -14.26
CA ALA A 216 10.16 -3.97 -13.43
C ALA A 216 8.91 -3.34 -14.10
N ILE A 217 9.00 -2.10 -14.61
CA ILE A 217 7.89 -1.44 -15.31
C ILE A 217 7.47 -2.28 -16.53
N HIS A 218 8.43 -2.78 -17.32
CA HIS A 218 8.14 -3.57 -18.52
C HIS A 218 7.43 -4.89 -18.19
N LYS A 219 7.91 -5.60 -17.16
CA LYS A 219 7.25 -6.83 -16.69
C LYS A 219 5.85 -6.55 -16.14
N THR A 220 5.65 -5.46 -15.43
CA THR A 220 4.33 -5.06 -14.94
C THR A 220 3.39 -4.68 -16.08
N ALA A 221 3.85 -3.89 -17.05
CA ALA A 221 3.07 -3.47 -18.20
C ALA A 221 2.71 -4.65 -19.12
N THR A 222 3.65 -5.55 -19.38
CA THR A 222 3.40 -6.81 -20.10
C THR A 222 2.31 -7.61 -19.39
N ARG A 223 2.41 -7.74 -18.07
CA ARG A 223 1.44 -8.50 -17.27
C ARG A 223 0.04 -7.90 -17.28
N ARG A 224 -0.07 -6.57 -17.39
CA ARG A 224 -1.32 -5.80 -17.39
C ARG A 224 -1.80 -5.42 -18.79
N ASN A 225 -1.18 -5.96 -19.85
CA ASN A 225 -1.48 -5.66 -21.25
C ASN A 225 -1.41 -4.15 -21.57
N SER A 226 -0.48 -3.43 -20.95
CA SER A 226 -0.30 -1.98 -21.07
C SER A 226 1.05 -1.59 -21.67
N VAL A 227 1.67 -2.45 -22.47
CA VAL A 227 2.97 -2.16 -23.13
C VAL A 227 2.95 -0.94 -24.05
N PHE A 228 1.76 -0.48 -24.47
CA PHE A 228 1.60 0.76 -25.24
C PHE A 228 2.15 2.02 -24.52
N ILE A 229 2.27 1.98 -23.18
CA ILE A 229 2.78 3.11 -22.40
C ILE A 229 4.20 3.50 -22.80
N PHE A 230 5.03 2.57 -23.25
CA PHE A 230 6.43 2.86 -23.62
C PHE A 230 6.52 3.72 -24.88
N SER A 231 5.60 3.53 -25.84
CA SER A 231 5.53 4.36 -27.04
C SER A 231 4.80 5.69 -26.81
N ASP A 232 3.84 5.73 -25.88
CA ASP A 232 2.88 6.84 -25.79
C ASP A 232 2.96 7.68 -24.50
N TYR A 233 3.87 7.36 -23.57
CA TYR A 233 4.02 8.11 -22.31
C TYR A 233 4.16 9.64 -22.51
N PRO A 234 4.79 10.20 -23.56
CA PRO A 234 4.86 11.65 -23.71
C PRO A 234 3.48 12.27 -23.92
N ASN A 235 2.62 11.66 -24.76
CA ASN A 235 1.28 12.15 -25.04
C ASN A 235 0.35 11.92 -23.84
N ILE A 236 0.48 10.77 -23.17
CA ILE A 236 -0.27 10.46 -21.96
C ILE A 236 0.00 11.51 -20.88
N LEU A 237 1.28 11.81 -20.61
CA LEU A 237 1.64 12.80 -19.59
C LEU A 237 1.23 14.23 -19.99
N ASP A 238 1.29 14.57 -21.28
CA ASP A 238 0.79 15.85 -21.77
C ASP A 238 -0.72 16.00 -21.57
N SER A 239 -1.49 14.96 -21.88
CA SER A 239 -2.93 14.88 -21.62
C SER A 239 -3.26 15.00 -20.13
N VAL A 240 -2.51 14.29 -19.27
CA VAL A 240 -2.67 14.36 -17.80
C VAL A 240 -2.44 15.78 -17.30
N LYS A 241 -1.35 16.44 -17.74
CA LYS A 241 -1.01 17.81 -17.32
C LYS A 241 -2.07 18.83 -17.71
N HIS A 242 -2.63 18.72 -18.92
CA HIS A 242 -3.64 19.65 -19.42
C HIS A 242 -5.08 19.31 -19.00
N SER A 243 -5.29 18.19 -18.31
CA SER A 243 -6.60 17.78 -17.81
C SER A 243 -7.00 18.59 -16.57
N LYS A 244 -8.00 19.48 -16.74
CA LYS A 244 -8.60 20.24 -15.63
C LYS A 244 -9.14 19.36 -14.51
N GLU A 245 -9.66 18.18 -14.86
CA GLU A 245 -10.18 17.23 -13.88
C GLU A 245 -9.05 16.63 -13.03
N MET A 246 -7.91 16.30 -13.65
CA MET A 246 -6.72 15.80 -12.93
C MET A 246 -6.14 16.87 -12.00
N GLN A 247 -6.01 18.12 -12.48
CA GLN A 247 -5.56 19.24 -11.66
C GLN A 247 -6.48 19.45 -10.45
N LYS A 248 -7.79 19.48 -10.67
CA LYS A 248 -8.78 19.62 -9.59
C LYS A 248 -8.68 18.48 -8.57
N ARG A 249 -8.49 17.24 -9.02
CA ARG A 249 -8.30 16.08 -8.10
C ARG A 249 -7.02 16.22 -7.28
N TRP A 250 -5.95 16.74 -7.87
CA TRP A 250 -4.72 17.03 -7.14
C TRP A 250 -4.92 18.14 -6.11
N GLU A 251 -5.57 19.25 -6.47
CA GLU A 251 -5.89 20.34 -5.53
C GLU A 251 -6.70 19.85 -4.33
N ILE A 252 -7.72 19.01 -4.56
CA ILE A 252 -8.49 18.37 -3.49
C ILE A 252 -7.58 17.50 -2.62
N TYR A 253 -6.69 16.72 -3.24
CA TYR A 253 -5.74 15.89 -2.51
C TYR A 253 -4.78 16.72 -1.63
N GLN A 254 -4.27 17.85 -2.14
CA GLN A 254 -3.43 18.77 -1.37
C GLN A 254 -4.18 19.43 -0.21
N TYR A 255 -5.47 19.74 -0.40
CA TYR A 255 -6.32 20.26 0.66
C TYR A 255 -6.54 19.22 1.77
N GLU A 256 -6.80 17.97 1.40
CA GLU A 256 -7.04 16.88 2.36
C GLU A 256 -5.78 16.44 3.12
N TYR A 257 -4.61 16.48 2.48
CA TYR A 257 -3.38 15.92 3.03
C TYR A 257 -2.26 16.96 3.10
N SER A 258 -1.95 17.38 4.32
CA SER A 258 -0.93 18.42 4.59
C SER A 258 0.46 18.09 4.01
N TYR A 259 0.83 16.81 3.99
CA TYR A 259 2.10 16.35 3.43
C TYR A 259 2.24 16.57 1.91
N ALA A 260 1.14 16.84 1.19
CA ALA A 260 1.14 17.07 -0.25
C ALA A 260 1.03 18.56 -0.65
N GLN A 261 0.83 19.46 0.32
CA GLN A 261 0.46 20.88 0.07
C GLN A 261 1.44 21.67 -0.80
N HIS A 262 2.73 21.32 -0.77
CA HIS A 262 3.77 22.06 -1.49
C HIS A 262 4.25 21.37 -2.77
N ILE A 263 3.60 20.28 -3.16
CA ILE A 263 4.01 19.48 -4.32
C ILE A 263 3.23 19.92 -5.55
N ILE A 264 3.93 20.40 -6.56
CA ILE A 264 3.32 20.82 -7.83
C ILE A 264 3.00 19.56 -8.65
N PHE A 265 1.78 19.47 -9.17
CA PHE A 265 1.33 18.30 -9.94
C PHE A 265 2.20 18.04 -11.17
N ASP A 266 2.54 19.11 -11.88
CA ASP A 266 3.34 19.07 -13.10
C ASP A 266 4.75 18.55 -12.85
N ASP A 267 5.36 18.88 -11.69
CA ASP A 267 6.69 18.38 -11.30
C ASP A 267 6.69 16.86 -11.16
N ILE A 268 5.59 16.27 -10.67
CA ILE A 268 5.47 14.80 -10.58
C ILE A 268 5.42 14.21 -11.98
N CYS A 269 4.65 14.82 -12.89
CA CYS A 269 4.57 14.37 -14.28
C CYS A 269 5.93 14.49 -14.99
N ASP A 270 6.67 15.57 -14.76
CA ASP A 270 8.03 15.75 -15.31
C ASP A 270 9.04 14.77 -14.72
N LEU A 271 8.89 14.42 -13.44
CA LEU A 271 9.70 13.40 -12.81
C LEU A 271 9.46 12.02 -13.44
N ILE A 272 8.20 11.65 -13.68
CA ILE A 272 7.84 10.40 -14.38
C ILE A 272 8.39 10.43 -15.81
N LYS A 273 8.24 11.55 -16.52
CA LYS A 273 8.79 11.72 -17.87
C LYS A 273 10.31 11.53 -17.89
N THR A 274 11.01 12.16 -16.95
CA THR A 274 12.48 12.05 -16.80
C THR A 274 12.91 10.61 -16.55
N ILE A 275 12.14 9.86 -15.75
CA ILE A 275 12.36 8.42 -15.59
C ILE A 275 12.24 7.76 -16.94
N MET A 276 11.08 7.85 -17.61
CA MET A 276 10.83 7.17 -18.88
C MET A 276 11.82 7.54 -19.99
N ASP A 277 12.27 8.80 -20.06
CA ASP A 277 13.25 9.25 -21.06
C ASP A 277 14.62 8.58 -20.90
N LYS A 278 15.01 8.17 -19.67
CA LYS A 278 16.27 7.45 -19.45
C LYS A 278 16.32 6.07 -20.09
N GLU A 279 15.17 5.49 -20.44
CA GLU A 279 15.08 4.19 -21.14
C GLU A 279 15.80 4.25 -22.47
N LYS A 280 15.67 5.38 -23.17
CA LYS A 280 16.22 5.57 -24.52
C LYS A 280 17.74 5.70 -24.55
N VAL A 281 18.37 5.84 -23.38
CA VAL A 281 19.82 6.05 -23.22
C VAL A 281 20.51 4.78 -22.70
N LEU A 282 19.74 3.78 -22.27
CA LEU A 282 20.21 2.47 -21.81
C LEU A 282 20.22 1.45 -22.96
#